data_AF-A0A9X4AV80-F1
#
_entry.id   AF-A0A9X4AV80-F1
#
_cell.length_a   1.000
_cell.length_b   1.000
_cell.length_c   1.000
_cell.angle_alpha   90.00
_cell.angle_beta   90.00
_cell.angle_gamma   90.00
#
_symmetry.space_group_name_H-M   'P 1'
#
loop_
_entity.id
_entity.type
_entity.pdbx_description
1 polymer ?
#
loop_
_entity_poly.entity_id
_entity_poly.type
_entity_poly.pdbx_seq_one_letter_code
_entity_poly.pdbx_strand_id
1 'polypeptide(L)'
;MQRQWVVNEETGEHSERITLDQSDLEKLRPYVCGIARRVGVIPADRDDLAQDVLFAFWRYSDERRIRVIEGKADVDAARTLIAAFAVRAARRYRRSARWSGGGPADETPSRGGDPALRFEAREALRMVERLPPNLRRVVELDALEYTTSETAESVGVVLGTAKSRLSRARDLLAIMR
;
A
#
# COMPACT_ATOMS: atom_id res chain seq x y z
N MET A 1 -9.77 -17.12 -2.76
CA MET A 1 -8.93 -16.76 -3.92
C MET A 1 -8.98 -17.84 -4.98
N GLN A 2 -9.41 -17.51 -6.20
CA GLN A 2 -9.40 -18.45 -7.34
C GLN A 2 -8.26 -18.10 -8.31
N ARG A 3 -7.51 -19.12 -8.72
CA ARG A 3 -6.41 -19.02 -9.68
C ARG A 3 -6.79 -19.76 -10.95
N GLN A 4 -6.65 -19.11 -12.11
CA GLN A 4 -6.90 -19.72 -13.41
C GLN A 4 -5.72 -19.45 -14.34
N TRP A 5 -5.15 -20.49 -14.93
CA TRP A 5 -4.12 -20.34 -15.95
C TRP A 5 -4.72 -19.80 -17.24
N VAL A 6 -4.08 -18.78 -17.82
CA VAL A 6 -4.50 -18.13 -19.06
C VAL A 6 -3.30 -17.98 -19.96
N VAL A 7 -3.38 -18.61 -21.12
CA VAL A 7 -2.40 -18.41 -22.19
C VAL A 7 -2.86 -17.25 -23.05
N ASN A 8 -2.01 -16.27 -23.26
CA ASN A 8 -2.25 -15.24 -24.27
C ASN A 8 -2.03 -15.86 -25.65
N GLU A 9 -3.10 -16.04 -26.43
CA GLU A 9 -3.04 -16.70 -27.75
C GLU A 9 -2.19 -15.94 -28.78
N GLU A 10 -1.99 -14.63 -28.60
CA GLU A 10 -1.20 -13.80 -29.52
C GLU A 10 0.29 -13.77 -29.17
N THR A 11 0.64 -13.85 -27.89
CA THR A 11 2.05 -13.73 -27.42
C THR A 11 2.64 -15.05 -26.92
N GLY A 12 1.82 -16.08 -26.71
CA GLY A 12 2.23 -17.33 -26.06
C GLY A 12 2.57 -17.17 -24.57
N GLU A 13 2.35 -15.99 -23.99
CA GLU A 13 2.67 -15.73 -22.58
C GLU A 13 1.69 -16.45 -21.66
N HIS A 14 2.25 -17.20 -20.70
CA HIS A 14 1.51 -17.79 -19.62
C HIS A 14 1.28 -16.74 -18.54
N SER A 15 0.01 -16.47 -18.24
CA SER A 15 -0.38 -15.60 -17.15
C SER A 15 -1.31 -16.34 -16.19
N GLU A 16 -1.07 -16.19 -14.89
CA GLU A 16 -2.02 -16.64 -13.89
C GLU A 16 -3.07 -15.53 -13.68
N ARG A 17 -4.33 -15.90 -13.66
CA ARG A 17 -5.43 -14.98 -13.40
C ARG A 17 -5.87 -15.19 -11.97
N ILE A 18 -5.87 -14.10 -11.19
CA ILE A 18 -6.32 -14.13 -9.81
C ILE A 18 -7.65 -13.39 -9.71
N THR A 19 -8.64 -14.10 -9.18
CA THR A 19 -9.89 -13.51 -8.74
C THR A 19 -9.92 -13.54 -7.21
N LEU A 20 -10.06 -12.37 -6.60
CA LEU A 20 -10.23 -12.22 -5.17
C LEU A 20 -11.72 -12.32 -4.85
N ASP A 21 -12.07 -13.22 -3.94
CA ASP A 21 -13.44 -13.31 -3.43
C ASP A 21 -13.66 -12.30 -2.29
N GLN A 22 -14.90 -12.22 -1.80
CA GLN A 22 -15.25 -11.32 -0.70
C GLN A 22 -14.38 -11.56 0.54
N SER A 23 -14.13 -12.82 0.89
CA SER A 23 -13.34 -13.20 2.07
C SER A 23 -11.87 -12.77 1.94
N ASP A 24 -11.30 -12.82 0.73
CA ASP A 24 -9.95 -12.32 0.47
C ASP A 24 -9.87 -10.79 0.61
N LEU A 25 -10.88 -10.07 0.13
CA LEU A 25 -10.96 -8.62 0.24
C LEU A 25 -11.13 -8.17 1.69
N GLU A 26 -11.96 -8.85 2.47
CA GLU A 26 -12.15 -8.56 3.89
C GLU A 26 -10.85 -8.66 4.69
N LYS A 27 -9.97 -9.63 4.35
CA LYS A 27 -8.63 -9.74 4.96
C LYS A 27 -7.73 -8.54 4.65
N LEU A 28 -8.00 -7.78 3.59
CA LEU A 28 -7.28 -6.55 3.23
C LEU A 28 -7.85 -5.30 3.93
N ARG A 29 -9.02 -5.36 4.57
CA ARG A 29 -9.62 -4.20 5.27
C ARG A 29 -8.69 -3.59 6.32
N PRO A 30 -8.08 -4.36 7.26
CA PRO A 30 -7.18 -3.78 8.27
C PRO A 30 -6.00 -3.04 7.65
N TYR A 31 -5.49 -3.54 6.52
CA TYR A 31 -4.41 -2.93 5.78
C TYR A 31 -4.81 -1.57 5.19
N VAL A 32 -5.99 -1.50 4.54
CA VAL A 32 -6.52 -0.23 4.01
C VAL A 32 -6.79 0.78 5.11
N CYS A 33 -7.37 0.35 6.24
CA CYS A 33 -7.58 1.21 7.41
C CYS A 33 -6.24 1.73 7.99
N GLY A 34 -5.19 0.92 7.98
CA GLY A 34 -3.83 1.32 8.36
C GLY A 34 -3.28 2.44 7.48
N ILE A 35 -3.45 2.33 6.15
CA ILE A 35 -3.08 3.38 5.20
C ILE A 35 -3.92 4.64 5.43
N ALA A 36 -5.24 4.51 5.57
CA ALA A 36 -6.16 5.62 5.81
C ALA A 36 -5.74 6.41 7.07
N ARG A 37 -5.42 5.70 8.15
CA ARG A 37 -4.87 6.28 9.38
C ARG A 37 -3.57 7.05 9.12
N ARG A 38 -2.60 6.45 8.43
CA ARG A 38 -1.30 7.11 8.11
C ARG A 38 -1.46 8.37 7.26
N VAL A 39 -2.46 8.42 6.40
CA VAL A 39 -2.73 9.55 5.50
C VAL A 39 -3.61 10.64 6.15
N GLY A 40 -4.08 10.40 7.38
CA GLY A 40 -4.80 11.38 8.21
C GLY A 40 -6.32 11.35 8.05
N VAL A 41 -6.92 10.21 7.72
CA VAL A 41 -8.37 10.01 7.74
C VAL A 41 -8.82 9.86 9.20
N ILE A 42 -9.89 10.57 9.59
CA ILE A 42 -10.43 10.51 10.96
C ILE A 42 -10.97 9.11 11.28
N PRO A 43 -10.96 8.66 12.53
CA PRO A 43 -11.38 7.31 12.90
C PRO A 43 -12.74 6.90 12.35
N ALA A 44 -13.73 7.80 12.41
CA ALA A 44 -15.11 7.54 11.97
C ALA A 44 -15.22 7.19 10.47
N ASP A 45 -14.35 7.75 9.62
CA ASP A 45 -14.47 7.62 8.16
C ASP A 45 -13.54 6.53 7.58
N ARG A 46 -12.73 5.88 8.42
CA ARG A 46 -11.74 4.89 7.95
C ARG A 46 -12.42 3.65 7.38
N ASP A 47 -13.45 3.16 8.05
CA ASP A 47 -14.14 1.94 7.65
C ASP A 47 -14.96 2.12 6.38
N ASP A 48 -15.58 3.29 6.20
CA ASP A 48 -16.28 3.66 4.97
C ASP A 48 -15.31 3.80 3.80
N LEU A 49 -14.20 4.51 4.02
CA LEU A 49 -13.15 4.63 3.00
C LEU A 49 -12.55 3.28 2.63
N ALA A 50 -12.36 2.39 3.61
CA ALA A 50 -11.87 1.04 3.36
C ALA A 50 -12.86 0.24 2.50
N GLN A 51 -14.15 0.36 2.78
CA GLN A 51 -15.19 -0.28 1.97
C GLN A 51 -15.19 0.24 0.53
N ASP A 52 -15.13 1.55 0.32
CA ASP A 52 -15.06 2.17 -1.01
C ASP A 52 -13.84 1.70 -1.81
N VAL A 53 -12.68 1.64 -1.15
CA VAL A 53 -11.43 1.18 -1.74
C VAL A 53 -11.53 -0.29 -2.15
N LEU A 54 -12.03 -1.14 -1.25
CA LEU A 54 -12.18 -2.56 -1.52
C LEU A 54 -13.19 -2.82 -2.63
N PHE A 55 -14.31 -2.10 -2.66
CA PHE A 55 -15.31 -2.20 -3.72
C PHE A 55 -14.75 -1.75 -5.07
N ALA A 56 -14.06 -0.61 -5.11
CA ALA A 56 -13.42 -0.13 -6.33
C ALA A 56 -12.32 -1.08 -6.83
N PHE A 57 -11.56 -1.67 -5.91
CA PHE A 57 -10.53 -2.65 -6.23
C PHE A 57 -11.14 -3.97 -6.73
N TRP A 58 -12.22 -4.45 -6.11
CA TRP A 58 -12.97 -5.61 -6.58
C TRP A 58 -13.46 -5.41 -8.01
N ARG A 59 -14.15 -4.29 -8.28
CA ARG A 59 -14.65 -3.94 -9.62
C ARG A 59 -13.50 -3.84 -10.63
N TYR A 60 -12.38 -3.22 -10.24
CA TYR A 60 -11.18 -3.17 -11.08
C TYR A 60 -10.63 -4.58 -11.37
N SER A 61 -10.59 -5.46 -10.36
CA SER A 61 -10.08 -6.81 -10.50
C SER A 61 -10.96 -7.70 -11.37
N ASP A 62 -12.29 -7.52 -11.29
CA ASP A 62 -13.29 -8.22 -12.09
C ASP A 62 -13.24 -7.77 -13.56
N GLU A 63 -13.25 -6.45 -13.80
CA GLU A 63 -13.25 -5.86 -15.14
C GLU A 63 -11.91 -6.04 -15.86
N ARG A 64 -10.79 -5.83 -15.17
CA ARG A 64 -9.45 -5.82 -15.80
C ARG A 64 -8.71 -7.13 -15.67
N ARG A 65 -9.24 -8.11 -14.93
CA ARG A 65 -8.69 -9.44 -14.69
C ARG A 65 -7.20 -9.37 -14.40
N ILE A 66 -6.83 -9.16 -13.13
CA ILE A 66 -5.43 -9.01 -12.71
C ILE A 66 -4.61 -10.15 -13.32
N ARG A 67 -3.77 -9.82 -14.31
CA ARG A 67 -2.89 -10.75 -15.02
C ARG A 67 -1.58 -10.83 -14.25
N VAL A 68 -1.27 -12.02 -13.76
CA VAL A 68 0.01 -12.36 -13.15
C VAL A 68 0.95 -12.73 -14.27
N ILE A 69 2.11 -12.09 -14.32
CA ILE A 69 3.23 -12.51 -15.17
C ILE A 69 4.13 -13.35 -14.26
N GLU A 70 4.47 -14.56 -14.69
CA GLU A 70 5.25 -15.56 -13.93
C GLU A 70 6.45 -14.94 -13.17
N GLY A 71 6.60 -15.31 -11.89
CA GLY A 71 7.84 -15.11 -11.12
C GLY A 71 7.86 -13.94 -10.10
N LYS A 72 6.75 -13.25 -9.85
CA LYS A 72 6.64 -12.26 -8.75
C LYS A 72 5.50 -12.62 -7.81
N ALA A 73 5.78 -12.77 -6.53
CA ALA A 73 4.83 -13.20 -5.51
C ALA A 73 3.49 -12.44 -5.58
N ASP A 74 2.43 -13.21 -5.79
CA ASP A 74 1.11 -12.78 -6.31
C ASP A 74 0.32 -11.84 -5.39
N VAL A 75 0.51 -11.96 -4.09
CA VAL A 75 -0.10 -11.09 -3.08
C VAL A 75 0.48 -9.67 -3.18
N ASP A 76 1.67 -9.52 -3.77
CA ASP A 76 2.38 -8.24 -3.85
C ASP A 76 1.83 -7.28 -4.85
N ALA A 77 1.43 -7.79 -6.00
CA ALA A 77 0.75 -6.98 -6.98
C ALA A 77 -0.58 -6.47 -6.41
N ALA A 78 -1.38 -7.33 -5.77
CA ALA A 78 -2.66 -6.96 -5.20
C ALA A 78 -2.52 -5.95 -4.04
N ARG A 79 -1.60 -6.18 -3.08
CA ARG A 79 -1.34 -5.25 -1.97
C ARG A 79 -0.74 -3.93 -2.43
N THR A 80 0.10 -3.93 -3.46
CA THR A 80 0.63 -2.69 -4.06
C THR A 80 -0.47 -1.90 -4.75
N LEU A 81 -1.33 -2.58 -5.53
CA LEU A 81 -2.44 -1.94 -6.22
C LEU A 81 -3.47 -1.39 -5.24
N ILE A 82 -3.89 -2.16 -4.24
CA ILE A 82 -4.87 -1.70 -3.26
C ILE A 82 -4.30 -0.54 -2.41
N ALA A 83 -2.99 -0.53 -2.12
CA ALA A 83 -2.35 0.61 -1.47
C ALA A 83 -2.46 1.89 -2.31
N ALA A 84 -2.26 1.79 -3.63
CA ALA A 84 -2.42 2.92 -4.53
C ALA A 84 -3.87 3.42 -4.56
N PHE A 85 -4.86 2.52 -4.52
CA PHE A 85 -6.28 2.88 -4.40
C PHE A 85 -6.55 3.58 -3.07
N ALA A 86 -6.08 3.02 -1.96
CA ALA A 86 -6.23 3.59 -0.62
C ALA A 86 -5.63 5.00 -0.50
N VAL A 87 -4.40 5.21 -0.99
CA VAL A 87 -3.75 6.52 -1.00
C VAL A 87 -4.53 7.52 -1.86
N ARG A 88 -5.04 7.10 -3.03
CA ARG A 88 -5.83 7.96 -3.91
C ARG A 88 -7.16 8.35 -3.27
N ALA A 89 -7.86 7.38 -2.66
CA ALA A 89 -9.12 7.60 -1.96
C ALA A 89 -8.93 8.56 -0.77
N ALA A 90 -7.90 8.34 0.06
CA ALA A 90 -7.58 9.21 1.19
C ALA A 90 -7.23 10.64 0.76
N ARG A 91 -6.52 10.81 -0.37
CA ARG A 91 -6.26 12.14 -0.96
C ARG A 91 -7.53 12.82 -1.45
N ARG A 92 -8.47 12.06 -2.03
CA ARG A 92 -9.78 12.59 -2.47
C ARG A 92 -10.62 13.00 -1.29
N TYR A 93 -10.74 12.15 -0.28
CA TYR A 93 -11.42 12.42 0.99
C TYR A 93 -10.93 13.74 1.62
N ARG A 94 -9.61 13.92 1.74
CA ARG A 94 -9.03 15.18 2.24
C ARG A 94 -9.28 16.40 1.36
N ARG A 95 -9.63 16.20 0.08
CA ARG A 95 -9.98 17.29 -0.84
C ARG A 95 -11.45 17.66 -0.72
N SER A 96 -12.35 16.68 -0.60
CA SER A 96 -13.78 16.92 -0.38
C SER A 96 -14.06 17.49 1.00
N ALA A 97 -13.42 16.97 2.06
CA ALA A 97 -13.54 17.51 3.42
C ALA A 97 -13.12 18.99 3.51
N ARG A 98 -12.22 19.47 2.63
CA ARG A 98 -11.90 20.90 2.53
C ARG A 98 -13.00 21.76 1.91
N TRP A 99 -13.80 21.19 1.03
CA TRP A 99 -14.81 21.93 0.26
C TRP A 99 -16.14 22.01 1.02
N SER A 100 -16.41 21.05 1.91
CA SER A 100 -17.64 20.98 2.71
C SER A 100 -17.58 21.75 4.04
N GLY A 101 -16.55 22.57 4.28
CA GLY A 101 -16.30 23.26 5.57
C GLY A 101 -17.25 24.43 5.88
N GLY A 102 -18.52 24.13 6.12
CA GLY A 102 -19.56 25.07 6.61
C GLY A 102 -20.36 24.52 7.80
N GLY A 103 -19.71 23.79 8.71
CA GLY A 103 -20.30 23.27 9.95
C GLY A 103 -19.35 23.48 11.14
N PRO A 104 -19.86 23.55 12.38
CA PRO A 104 -19.16 24.15 13.52
C PRO A 104 -17.86 23.42 13.82
N ALA A 105 -16.86 24.22 14.17
CA ALA A 105 -15.46 23.85 14.40
C ALA A 105 -15.33 22.63 15.32
N ASP A 106 -15.23 21.45 14.71
CA ASP A 106 -14.55 20.31 15.31
C ASP A 106 -13.16 20.27 14.67
N GLU A 107 -12.15 20.12 15.52
CA GLU A 107 -10.72 20.31 15.25
C GLU A 107 -10.21 19.38 14.13
N THR A 108 -10.54 19.74 12.91
CA THR A 108 -10.04 19.07 11.71
C THR A 108 -8.58 19.47 11.58
N PRO A 109 -7.61 18.55 11.48
CA PRO A 109 -6.21 18.93 11.32
C PRO A 109 -6.08 19.82 10.10
N SER A 110 -5.81 21.10 10.34
CA SER A 110 -5.76 22.12 9.30
C SER A 110 -4.85 21.65 8.19
N ARG A 111 -5.35 21.71 6.94
CA ARG A 111 -4.58 21.27 5.77
C ARG A 111 -3.48 22.27 5.40
N GLY A 112 -3.07 23.12 6.32
CA GLY A 112 -1.72 23.68 6.42
C GLY A 112 -0.84 22.82 7.31
N GLY A 113 -0.82 21.47 7.13
CA GLY A 113 0.14 20.63 7.85
C GLY A 113 1.50 21.31 7.80
N ASP A 114 2.04 21.55 8.99
CA ASP A 114 3.15 22.45 9.28
C ASP A 114 4.18 22.41 8.14
N PRO A 115 4.55 23.56 7.54
CA PRO A 115 5.65 23.62 6.58
C PRO A 115 6.87 22.80 7.03
N ALA A 116 7.16 22.77 8.33
CA ALA A 116 8.18 21.92 8.94
C ALA A 116 7.85 20.43 8.76
N LEU A 117 6.66 19.96 9.15
CA LEU A 117 6.23 18.56 8.94
C LEU A 117 6.26 18.14 7.47
N ARG A 118 5.94 19.04 6.53
CA ARG A 118 6.05 18.75 5.08
C ARG A 118 7.49 18.65 4.62
N PHE A 119 8.35 19.50 5.15
CA PHE A 119 9.78 19.46 4.89
C PHE A 119 10.39 18.16 5.46
N GLU A 120 10.09 17.83 6.70
CA GLU A 120 10.47 16.58 7.36
C GLU A 120 10.00 15.34 6.57
N ALA A 121 8.76 15.34 6.09
CA ALA A 121 8.25 14.23 5.28
C ALA A 121 9.00 14.08 3.94
N ARG A 122 9.40 15.19 3.31
CA ARG A 122 10.22 15.16 2.08
C ARG A 122 11.64 14.69 2.36
N GLU A 123 12.24 15.15 3.45
CA GLU A 123 13.57 14.70 3.87
C GLU A 123 13.56 13.22 4.21
N ALA A 124 12.56 12.73 4.94
CA ALA A 124 12.39 11.31 5.22
C ALA A 124 12.26 10.46 3.94
N LEU A 125 11.49 10.94 2.95
CA LEU A 125 11.40 10.27 1.64
C LEU A 125 12.76 10.23 0.92
N ARG A 126 13.51 11.34 0.92
CA ARG A 126 14.85 11.40 0.34
C ARG A 126 15.83 10.46 1.03
N MET A 127 15.75 10.30 2.35
CA MET A 127 16.58 9.34 3.10
C MET A 127 16.28 7.90 2.66
N VAL A 128 15.01 7.54 2.51
CA VAL A 128 14.60 6.21 1.98
C VAL A 128 15.08 6.01 0.54
N GLU A 129 14.99 7.04 -0.31
CA GLU A 129 15.50 7.03 -1.69
C GLU A 129 17.03 6.90 -1.77
N ARG A 130 17.78 7.21 -0.70
CA ARG A 130 19.24 7.03 -0.63
C ARG A 130 19.66 5.65 -0.15
N LEU A 131 18.74 4.86 0.43
CA LEU A 131 19.06 3.50 0.84
C LEU A 131 19.44 2.64 -0.38
N PRO A 132 20.38 1.68 -0.23
CA PRO A 132 20.64 0.65 -1.22
C PRO A 132 19.34 -0.05 -1.67
N PRO A 133 19.16 -0.40 -2.96
CA PRO A 133 17.88 -0.89 -3.49
C PRO A 133 17.28 -2.08 -2.72
N ASN A 134 18.12 -3.01 -2.29
CA ASN A 134 17.74 -4.18 -1.49
C ASN A 134 17.27 -3.83 -0.07
N LEU A 135 17.76 -2.74 0.52
CA LEU A 135 17.33 -2.22 1.82
C LEU A 135 16.09 -1.34 1.69
N ARG A 136 16.03 -0.52 0.64
CA ARG A 136 14.86 0.29 0.32
C ARG A 136 13.63 -0.58 0.13
N ARG A 137 13.76 -1.67 -0.64
CA ARG A 137 12.63 -2.55 -0.95
C ARG A 137 12.00 -3.17 0.30
N VAL A 138 12.80 -3.59 1.29
CA VAL A 138 12.26 -4.14 2.53
C VAL A 138 11.58 -3.07 3.40
N VAL A 139 12.04 -1.82 3.36
CA VAL A 139 11.40 -0.68 4.04
C VAL A 139 10.08 -0.28 3.36
N GLU A 140 10.04 -0.29 2.03
CA GLU A 140 8.81 -0.07 1.27
C GLU A 140 7.75 -1.12 1.63
N LEU A 141 8.13 -2.40 1.65
CA LEU A 141 7.24 -3.49 2.02
C LEU A 141 6.79 -3.40 3.49
N ASP A 142 7.69 -3.08 4.42
CA ASP A 142 7.35 -2.82 5.84
C ASP A 142 6.34 -1.66 5.97
N ALA A 143 6.51 -0.57 5.21
CA ALA A 143 5.56 0.55 5.18
C ALA A 143 4.19 0.18 4.56
N LEU A 144 4.18 -0.85 3.72
CA LEU A 144 3.01 -1.54 3.18
C LEU A 144 2.53 -2.69 4.09
N GLU A 145 2.92 -2.71 5.37
CA GLU A 145 2.48 -3.67 6.40
C GLU A 145 2.74 -5.14 6.05
N TYR A 146 3.79 -5.40 5.28
CA TYR A 146 4.25 -6.75 5.04
C TYR A 146 4.84 -7.36 6.30
N THR A 147 4.49 -8.61 6.57
CA THR A 147 5.25 -9.40 7.53
C THR A 147 6.66 -9.64 6.99
N THR A 148 7.60 -9.93 7.89
CA THR A 148 8.97 -10.25 7.45
C THR A 148 9.04 -11.53 6.62
N SER A 149 8.09 -12.45 6.80
CA SER A 149 7.98 -13.68 5.99
C SER A 149 7.55 -13.36 4.56
N GLU A 150 6.46 -12.62 4.39
CA GLU A 150 5.98 -12.19 3.06
C GLU A 150 7.02 -11.30 2.37
N THR A 151 7.72 -10.45 3.12
CA THR A 151 8.83 -9.65 2.60
C THR A 151 9.95 -10.54 2.06
N ALA A 152 10.30 -11.61 2.77
CA ALA A 152 11.36 -12.52 2.36
C ALA A 152 11.01 -13.25 1.05
N GLU A 153 9.77 -13.72 0.95
CA GLU A 153 9.20 -14.31 -0.27
C GLU A 153 9.19 -13.30 -1.43
N SER A 154 8.68 -12.09 -1.19
CA SER A 154 8.60 -11.00 -2.18
C SER A 154 9.94 -10.64 -2.82
N VAL A 155 11.00 -10.57 -2.00
CA VAL A 155 12.33 -10.16 -2.46
C VAL A 155 13.25 -11.34 -2.79
N GLY A 156 12.75 -12.58 -2.72
CA GLY A 156 13.47 -13.79 -3.08
C GLY A 156 14.65 -14.11 -2.16
N VAL A 157 14.50 -13.96 -0.83
CA VAL A 157 15.55 -14.27 0.15
C VAL A 157 15.03 -15.07 1.34
N VAL A 158 15.95 -15.64 2.13
CA VAL A 158 15.59 -16.31 3.39
C VAL A 158 15.12 -15.31 4.46
N LEU A 159 14.24 -15.75 5.37
CA LEU A 159 13.65 -14.93 6.44
C LEU A 159 14.70 -14.18 7.28
N GLY A 160 15.81 -14.85 7.62
CA GLY A 160 16.91 -14.24 8.38
C GLY A 160 17.55 -13.05 7.66
N THR A 161 17.65 -13.12 6.33
CA THR A 161 18.16 -12.04 5.47
C THR A 161 17.17 -10.89 5.37
N ALA A 162 15.87 -11.16 5.31
CA ALA A 162 14.86 -10.10 5.34
C ALA A 162 14.89 -9.33 6.68
N LYS A 163 14.99 -10.06 7.81
CA LYS A 163 15.15 -9.46 9.16
C LYS A 163 16.41 -8.59 9.25
N SER A 164 17.56 -9.12 8.82
CA SER A 164 18.83 -8.39 8.92
C SER A 164 18.87 -7.17 8.00
N ARG A 165 18.30 -7.27 6.79
CA ARG A 165 18.14 -6.12 5.88
C ARG A 165 17.25 -5.03 6.49
N LEU A 166 16.11 -5.40 7.08
CA LEU A 166 15.21 -4.44 7.69
C LEU A 166 15.84 -3.74 8.90
N SER A 167 16.55 -4.49 9.76
CA SER A 167 17.34 -3.92 10.87
C SER A 167 18.38 -2.93 10.35
N ARG A 168 19.21 -3.35 9.38
CA ARG A 168 20.26 -2.51 8.80
C ARG A 168 19.71 -1.24 8.14
N ALA A 169 18.55 -1.35 7.49
CA ALA A 169 17.88 -0.19 6.90
C ALA A 169 17.46 0.83 7.96
N ARG A 170 16.91 0.36 9.09
CA ARG A 170 16.53 1.22 10.24
C ARG A 170 17.77 1.89 10.86
N ASP A 171 18.86 1.16 11.02
CA ASP A 171 20.12 1.71 11.54
C ASP A 171 20.67 2.82 10.62
N LEU A 172 20.67 2.58 9.30
CA LEU A 172 21.11 3.60 8.34
C LEU A 172 20.23 4.84 8.34
N LEU A 173 18.90 4.67 8.39
CA LEU A 173 17.98 5.80 8.48
C LEU A 173 18.16 6.60 9.78
N ALA A 174 18.47 5.93 10.89
CA ALA A 174 18.75 6.60 12.16
C ALA A 174 20.03 7.45 12.12
N ILE A 175 21.05 7.02 11.35
CA ILE A 175 22.31 7.77 11.17
C ILE A 175 22.15 8.95 10.20
N MET A 176 21.24 8.84 9.22
CA MET A 176 20.98 9.91 8.23
C MET A 176 20.17 11.08 8.79
N ARG A 177 19.60 10.93 9.98
CA ARG A 177 18.74 11.90 10.65
C ARG A 177 19.53 13.02 11.30
#